data_AF-A0A957J7J1-F1
#
_entry.id   AF-A0A957J7J1-F1
#
_cell.length_a   1.000
_cell.length_b   1.000
_cell.length_c   1.000
_cell.angle_alpha   90.00
_cell.angle_beta   90.00
_cell.angle_gamma   90.00
#
_symmetry.space_group_name_H-M   'P 1'
#
loop_
_entity.id
_entity.type
_entity.pdbx_description
1 polymer ?
#
loop_
_entity_poly.entity_id
_entity_poly.type
_entity_poly.pdbx_seq_one_letter_code
_entity_poly.pdbx_strand_id
1 'polypeptide(L)' 'MAEMALDNPLRPFLEQQGVLVLDGGLATHLETLGCDLRDALWSARVLLENPDLIRQAHLDYFWAGADCAIT' A
#
# COMPACT_ATOMS: atom_id res chain seq x y z
N MET A 1 10.80 22.84 -26.70
CA MET A 1 11.26 23.38 -25.40
C MET A 1 10.03 23.72 -24.59
N ALA A 2 10.04 23.32 -23.31
CA ALA A 2 8.92 23.12 -22.39
C ALA A 2 8.10 21.87 -22.73
N GLU A 3 8.01 20.85 -21.90
CA GLU A 3 8.64 20.55 -20.62
C GLU A 3 8.46 19.03 -20.51
N MET A 4 9.49 18.33 -20.08
CA MET A 4 9.39 16.91 -19.76
C MET A 4 8.52 16.83 -18.49
N ALA A 5 7.20 16.99 -18.65
CA ALA A 5 6.24 16.69 -17.62
C ALA A 5 6.60 15.29 -17.17
N LEU A 6 7.17 15.19 -15.96
CA LEU A 6 7.45 13.91 -15.31
C LEU A 6 6.25 13.02 -15.59
N ASP A 7 6.49 11.94 -16.31
CA ASP A 7 5.46 11.05 -16.83
C ASP A 7 4.57 10.68 -15.64
N ASN A 8 3.36 11.24 -15.57
CA ASN A 8 2.53 11.12 -14.37
C ASN A 8 2.25 9.62 -14.18
N PRO A 9 2.75 8.98 -13.11
CA PRO A 9 2.66 7.53 -12.98
C PRO A 9 1.22 7.03 -12.85
N LEU A 10 0.28 7.93 -12.54
CA LEU A 10 -1.14 7.62 -12.42
C LEU A 10 -1.88 7.75 -13.75
N ARG A 11 -1.30 8.44 -14.75
CA ARG A 11 -1.94 8.68 -16.05
C ARG A 11 -2.34 7.39 -16.78
N PRO A 12 -1.51 6.32 -16.84
CA PRO A 12 -1.91 5.07 -17.49
C PRO A 12 -3.20 4.47 -16.92
N PHE A 13 -3.40 4.53 -15.59
CA PHE A 13 -4.60 4.02 -14.94
C PHE A 13 -5.84 4.84 -15.31
N LEU A 14 -5.72 6.18 -15.28
CA LEU A 14 -6.84 7.05 -15.65
C LEU A 14 -7.20 6.95 -17.14
N GLU A 15 -6.23 6.73 -18.02
CA GLU A 15 -6.47 6.59 -19.46
C GLU A 15 -7.02 5.21 -19.85
N GLN A 16 -6.55 4.13 -19.22
CA GLN A 16 -6.91 2.75 -19.60
C GLN A 16 -8.20 2.26 -18.93
N GLN A 17 -8.43 2.61 -17.67
CA GLN A 17 -9.56 2.10 -16.87
C GLN A 17 -10.41 3.22 -16.23
N GLY A 18 -10.00 4.49 -16.31
CA GLY A 18 -10.77 5.63 -15.80
C GLY A 18 -10.75 5.80 -14.27
N VAL A 19 -10.06 4.92 -13.55
CA VAL A 19 -9.98 4.88 -12.09
C VAL A 19 -8.62 4.33 -11.65
N LEU A 20 -8.23 4.62 -10.42
CA LEU A 20 -7.10 3.98 -9.74
C LEU A 20 -7.59 3.50 -8.38
N VAL A 21 -7.46 2.20 -8.11
CA VAL A 21 -7.90 1.59 -6.86
C VAL A 21 -6.74 1.65 -5.85
N LEU A 22 -6.95 2.34 -4.73
CA LEU A 22 -5.99 2.38 -3.63
C LEU A 22 -6.18 1.17 -2.69
N ASP A 23 -5.17 0.88 -1.91
CA ASP A 23 -5.24 -0.12 -0.84
C ASP A 23 -6.13 0.34 0.34
N GLY A 24 -6.31 -0.57 1.31
CA GLY A 24 -7.11 -0.34 2.51
C GLY A 24 -6.28 -0.03 3.75
N GLY A 25 -6.92 -0.11 4.92
CA GLY A 25 -6.28 0.15 6.21
C GLY A 25 -5.24 -0.91 6.60
N LEU A 26 -3.95 -0.57 6.50
CA LEU A 26 -2.84 -1.45 6.85
C LEU A 26 -2.92 -2.00 8.28
N ALA A 27 -3.21 -1.15 9.27
CA ALA A 27 -3.30 -1.57 10.68
C ALA A 27 -4.39 -2.62 10.90
N THR A 28 -5.60 -2.37 10.37
CA THR A 28 -6.72 -3.30 10.47
C THR A 28 -6.38 -4.65 9.86
N HIS A 29 -5.74 -4.66 8.68
CA HIS A 29 -5.35 -5.92 8.03
C HIS A 29 -4.25 -6.67 8.79
N LEU A 30 -3.24 -5.97 9.30
CA LEU A 30 -2.19 -6.54 10.15
C LEU A 30 -2.76 -7.20 11.43
N GLU A 31 -3.79 -6.62 12.04
CA GLU A 31 -4.49 -7.24 13.18
C GLU A 31 -5.16 -8.57 12.77
N THR A 32 -5.74 -8.66 11.57
CA THR A 32 -6.30 -9.94 11.06
C THR A 32 -5.23 -11.00 10.82
N LEU A 33 -4.00 -10.57 10.55
CA LEU A 33 -2.81 -11.44 10.43
C LEU A 33 -2.20 -11.79 11.81
N GLY A 34 -2.84 -11.37 12.91
CA GLY A 34 -2.40 -11.66 14.28
C GLY A 34 -1.34 -10.71 14.83
N CYS A 35 -1.11 -9.56 14.19
CA CYS A 35 -0.15 -8.56 14.67
C CYS A 35 -0.73 -7.77 15.85
N ASP A 36 0.04 -7.63 16.94
CA ASP A 36 -0.31 -6.74 18.05
C ASP A 36 0.14 -5.31 17.74
N LEU A 37 -0.81 -4.37 17.62
CA LEU A 37 -0.54 -2.97 17.25
C LEU A 37 -0.81 -1.96 18.38
N ARG A 38 -0.92 -2.41 19.64
CA ARG A 38 -1.27 -1.54 20.78
C ARG A 38 -0.22 -0.48 21.15
N ASP A 39 0.96 -0.54 20.54
CA ASP A 39 2.03 0.44 20.72
C ASP A 39 1.88 1.62 19.74
N ALA A 40 2.09 2.86 20.18
CA ALA A 40 1.96 4.04 19.32
C ALA A 40 2.98 4.08 18.15
N LEU A 41 4.11 3.38 18.29
CA LEU A 41 5.15 3.22 17.28
C LEU A 41 5.12 1.79 16.68
N TRP A 42 3.94 1.16 16.63
CA TRP A 42 3.76 -0.19 16.11
C TRP A 42 4.44 -0.40 14.74
N SER A 43 4.38 0.60 13.84
CA SER A 43 4.90 0.47 12.48
C SER A 43 6.42 0.31 12.47
N ALA A 44 7.13 1.08 13.29
CA ALA A 44 8.58 0.97 13.43
C ALA A 44 8.98 -0.40 13.99
N ARG A 45 8.24 -0.90 14.99
CA ARG A 45 8.48 -2.23 15.57
C ARG A 45 8.26 -3.34 14.55
N VAL A 46 7.12 -3.32 13.83
CA VAL A 46 6.81 -4.36 12.84
C VAL A 46 7.81 -4.32 11.67
N LEU A 47 8.21 -3.14 11.21
CA LEU A 47 9.26 -3.00 10.19
C LEU A 47 10.59 -3.62 10.63
N LEU A 48 10.95 -3.49 11.90
CA LEU A 48 12.20 -4.03 12.45
C LEU A 48 12.13 -5.54 12.72
N GLU A 49 11.02 -6.00 13.31
CA GLU A 49 10.88 -7.36 13.83
C GLU A 49 10.30 -8.34 12.81
N ASN A 50 9.35 -7.90 11.97
CA ASN A 50 8.65 -8.76 11.04
C ASN A 50 8.15 -8.00 9.78
N PRO A 51 9.05 -7.49 8.93
CA PRO A 51 8.68 -6.72 7.74
C PRO A 51 7.88 -7.54 6.72
N ASP A 52 7.95 -8.87 6.78
CA ASP A 52 7.18 -9.75 5.91
C ASP A 52 5.66 -9.64 6.14
N LEU A 53 5.21 -9.26 7.34
CA LEU A 53 3.79 -9.01 7.59
C LEU A 53 3.28 -7.77 6.83
N ILE A 54 4.09 -6.71 6.74
CA ILE A 54 3.74 -5.50 5.97
C ILE A 54 3.71 -5.84 4.48
N ARG A 55 4.71 -6.61 4.01
CA ARG A 55 4.75 -7.09 2.62
C ARG A 55 3.52 -7.95 2.30
N GLN A 56 3.15 -8.87 3.19
CA GLN A 56 1.97 -9.71 3.02
C GLN A 56 0.69 -8.87 2.98
N ALA A 57 0.56 -7.88 3.88
CA ALA A 57 -0.60 -7.01 3.90
C ALA A 57 -0.78 -6.21 2.59
N HIS A 58 0.29 -5.61 2.05
CA HIS A 58 0.20 -4.96 0.74
C HIS A 58 -0.09 -5.95 -0.38
N LEU A 59 0.51 -7.15 -0.36
CA LEU A 59 0.26 -8.18 -1.36
C LEU A 59 -1.20 -8.65 -1.36
N ASP A 60 -1.82 -8.77 -0.18
CA ASP A 60 -3.22 -9.11 -0.04
C ASP A 60 -4.12 -8.03 -0.66
N TYR A 61 -3.78 -6.74 -0.52
CA TYR A 61 -4.49 -5.67 -1.22
C TYR A 61 -4.30 -5.70 -2.73
N PHE A 62 -3.10 -6.00 -3.23
CA PHE A 62 -2.87 -6.20 -4.67
C PHE A 62 -3.71 -7.38 -5.20
N TRP A 63 -3.79 -8.50 -4.48
CA TRP A 63 -4.65 -9.63 -4.86
C TRP A 63 -6.15 -9.30 -4.78
N ALA A 64 -6.55 -8.38 -3.91
CA ALA A 64 -7.91 -7.85 -3.85
C ALA A 64 -8.24 -6.84 -4.98
N GLY A 65 -7.24 -6.44 -5.77
CA GLY A 65 -7.41 -5.55 -6.93
C GLY A 65 -6.95 -4.11 -6.71
N ALA A 66 -6.19 -3.81 -5.66
CA ALA A 66 -5.54 -2.51 -5.54
C ALA A 66 -4.48 -2.33 -6.64
N ASP A 67 -4.38 -1.12 -7.18
CA ASP A 67 -3.37 -0.71 -8.17
C ASP A 67 -2.14 -0.09 -7.48
N CYS A 68 -2.31 0.42 -6.27
CA CYS A 68 -1.32 1.19 -5.54
C CYS A 68 -1.37 0.88 -4.04
N ALA A 69 -0.19 0.74 -3.45
CA ALA A 69 0.01 0.59 -2.01
C ALA A 69 0.52 1.90 -1.40
N ILE A 70 0.07 2.23 -0.18
CA ILE A 70 0.49 3.42 0.58
C ILE A 70 1.35 3.01 1.78
N THR A 71 2.54 3.60 1.92
CA THR A 71 3.52 3.31 2.98
C THR A 71 3.52 4.34 4.10
#